data_AF-A0A2J0KWF1-F1
#
_entry.id   AF-A0A2J0KWF1-F1
#
_cell.length_a   1.000
_cell.length_b   1.000
_cell.length_c   1.000
_cell.angle_alpha   90.00
_cell.angle_beta   90.00
_cell.angle_gamma   90.00
#
_symmetry.space_group_name_H-M   'P 1'
#
loop_
_entity.id
_entity.type
_entity.pdbx_description
1 polymer ?
#
loop_
_entity_poly.entity_id
_entity_poly.type
_entity_poly.pdbx_seq_one_letter_code
_entity_poly.pdbx_strand_id
1 'polypeptide(L)'
;MKTIGYVRNFINKERLYVWILIFIIFVNILNITTGPKVHIKQSKEIKAKEESFKYDYSLTQEKLKILMKEKREVVFALNFLVLLVMFSVISGLMIDFYLVFNRNKKNAPFEITKENLEVTWNVWDVCKVAVLFVFFGYILVLSESGLDNIFPAIKTKEHVRMMVNSSVLDILAIVFVLYVVVSEYGKKIKNLGLSVSSFFKNIFIGLSGYLAALPAILGSLLLVVWIAKLVNYEPPVEPVLKLFLEEKNVIFIFYSAVFVTILGPICEEIFFRGFLFASLRKRMGSVRAILITSAFFSLLHTNMIGFIPIMILGVLLAYLYEVTGSLVSPIIVHIIHNTGMMAFIFLLKEMKIY
;
A
#
# COMPACT_ATOMS: atom_id res chain seq x y z
N MET A 1 -19.05 -20.94 36.29
CA MET A 1 -18.11 -22.06 35.98
C MET A 1 -17.99 -22.36 34.48
N LYS A 2 -19.08 -22.48 33.70
CA LYS A 2 -19.00 -22.77 32.23
C LYS A 2 -18.19 -21.73 31.43
N THR A 3 -18.38 -20.44 31.68
CA THR A 3 -17.65 -19.35 30.99
C THR A 3 -16.14 -19.42 31.21
N ILE A 4 -15.72 -19.74 32.44
CA ILE A 4 -14.29 -19.91 32.80
C ILE A 4 -13.70 -21.11 32.04
N GLY A 5 -14.48 -22.19 31.88
CA GLY A 5 -14.08 -23.35 31.06
C GLY A 5 -13.87 -22.99 29.59
N TYR A 6 -14.76 -22.20 28.98
CA TYR A 6 -14.62 -21.74 27.60
C TYR A 6 -13.38 -20.85 27.40
N VAL A 7 -13.15 -19.89 28.31
CA VAL A 7 -11.97 -19.02 28.26
C VAL A 7 -10.68 -19.85 28.40
N ARG A 8 -10.64 -20.80 29.33
CA ARG A 8 -9.49 -21.68 29.53
C ARG A 8 -9.19 -22.54 28.30
N ASN A 9 -10.22 -23.11 27.67
CA ASN A 9 -10.06 -23.89 26.44
C ASN A 9 -9.57 -23.02 25.27
N PHE A 10 -10.08 -21.80 25.13
CA PHE A 10 -9.62 -20.85 24.12
C PHE A 10 -8.14 -20.50 24.32
N ILE A 11 -7.75 -20.13 25.55
CA ILE A 11 -6.35 -19.80 25.88
C ILE A 11 -5.42 -20.99 25.61
N ASN A 12 -5.84 -22.20 25.96
CA ASN A 12 -5.04 -23.39 25.70
C ASN A 12 -4.88 -23.66 24.19
N LYS A 13 -5.95 -23.49 23.41
CA LYS A 13 -5.93 -23.69 21.96
C LYS A 13 -5.08 -22.63 21.25
N GLU A 14 -5.18 -21.38 21.67
CA GLU A 14 -4.52 -20.23 21.02
C GLU A 14 -3.30 -19.73 21.84
N ARG A 15 -2.70 -20.63 22.65
CA ARG A 15 -1.69 -20.28 23.66
C ARG A 15 -0.53 -19.47 23.08
N LEU A 16 -0.05 -19.83 21.90
CA LEU A 16 1.02 -19.11 21.19
C LEU A 16 0.66 -17.64 20.96
N TYR A 17 -0.51 -17.37 20.37
CA TYR A 17 -0.97 -16.02 20.06
C TYR A 17 -1.23 -15.19 21.32
N VAL A 18 -1.70 -15.81 22.41
CA VAL A 18 -1.84 -15.14 23.71
C VAL A 18 -0.48 -14.67 24.23
N TRP A 19 0.55 -15.52 24.19
CA TRP A 19 1.90 -15.13 24.63
C TRP A 19 2.52 -14.06 23.74
N ILE A 20 2.29 -14.13 22.43
CA ILE A 20 2.72 -13.09 21.49
C ILE A 20 2.06 -11.74 21.81
N LEU A 21 0.76 -11.71 22.08
CA LEU A 21 0.06 -10.48 22.47
C LEU A 21 0.58 -9.92 23.79
N ILE A 22 0.83 -10.78 24.78
CA ILE A 22 1.45 -10.38 26.06
C ILE A 22 2.82 -9.76 25.80
N PHE A 23 3.64 -10.37 24.94
CA PHE A 23 4.94 -9.83 24.55
C PHE A 23 4.81 -8.44 23.89
N ILE A 24 3.92 -8.29 22.91
CA ILE A 24 3.70 -7.00 22.23
C ILE A 24 3.28 -5.92 23.23
N ILE A 25 2.34 -6.24 24.14
CA ILE A 25 1.88 -5.32 25.18
C ILE A 25 3.04 -4.95 26.11
N PHE A 26 3.81 -5.94 26.57
CA PHE A 26 4.96 -5.73 27.45
C PHE A 26 6.00 -4.81 26.82
N VAL A 27 6.39 -5.04 25.56
CA VAL A 27 7.35 -4.19 24.84
C VAL A 27 6.82 -2.76 24.70
N ASN A 28 5.53 -2.58 24.42
CA ASN A 28 4.94 -1.24 24.35
C ASN A 28 4.93 -0.52 25.72
N ILE A 29 4.59 -1.24 26.80
CA ILE A 29 4.65 -0.67 28.17
C ILE A 29 6.09 -0.28 28.52
N LEU A 30 7.08 -1.12 28.21
CA LEU A 30 8.49 -0.77 28.38
C LEU A 30 8.85 0.47 27.58
N ASN A 31 8.52 0.54 26.29
CA ASN A 31 8.81 1.72 25.47
C ASN A 31 8.17 3.00 26.02
N ILE A 32 6.98 2.93 26.63
CA ILE A 32 6.34 4.09 27.28
C ILE A 32 7.09 4.50 28.57
N THR A 33 7.61 3.52 29.32
CA THR A 33 8.20 3.75 30.66
C THR A 33 9.71 4.04 30.63
N THR A 34 10.45 3.41 29.73
CA THR A 34 11.91 3.54 29.56
C THR A 34 12.31 4.32 28.32
N GLY A 35 11.36 4.57 27.40
CA GLY A 35 11.60 5.44 26.26
C GLY A 35 12.06 6.81 26.74
N PRO A 36 13.07 7.41 26.10
CA PRO A 36 13.59 8.67 26.58
C PRO A 36 12.43 9.69 26.56
N LYS A 37 12.29 10.53 27.60
CA LYS A 37 11.31 11.65 27.69
C LYS A 37 11.65 12.74 26.67
N VAL A 38 11.73 12.33 25.42
CA VAL A 38 12.30 13.03 24.27
C VAL A 38 11.19 13.60 23.39
N HIS A 39 9.92 13.26 23.66
CA HIS A 39 8.77 13.81 22.94
C HIS A 39 8.67 15.35 22.92
N ILE A 40 9.34 16.08 23.82
CA ILE A 40 9.37 17.56 23.79
C ILE A 40 10.66 18.10 23.11
N LYS A 41 11.75 17.32 23.05
CA LYS A 41 13.04 17.77 22.50
C LYS A 41 13.29 17.26 21.07
N GLN A 42 12.96 16.00 20.77
CA GLN A 42 12.91 15.49 19.39
C GLN A 42 11.78 16.13 18.60
N SER A 43 10.63 16.49 19.18
CA SER A 43 9.62 17.24 18.42
C SER A 43 10.12 18.62 18.00
N LYS A 44 11.05 19.23 18.75
CA LYS A 44 11.75 20.46 18.36
C LYS A 44 12.89 20.22 17.35
N GLU A 45 13.66 19.14 17.47
CA GLU A 45 14.72 18.80 16.51
C GLU A 45 14.19 18.22 15.19
N ILE A 46 13.09 17.46 15.23
CA ILE A 46 12.34 16.98 14.07
C ILE A 46 11.66 18.19 13.42
N LYS A 47 11.00 19.08 14.18
CA LYS A 47 10.51 20.35 13.62
C LYS A 47 11.64 21.19 13.02
N ALA A 48 12.83 21.25 13.63
CA ALA A 48 13.97 21.98 13.06
C ALA A 48 14.54 21.32 11.79
N LYS A 49 14.52 19.98 11.70
CA LYS A 49 14.89 19.22 10.48
C LYS A 49 13.80 19.28 9.40
N GLU A 50 12.53 19.31 9.77
CA GLU A 50 11.39 19.52 8.87
C GLU A 50 11.34 20.98 8.38
N GLU A 51 11.68 21.95 9.23
CA GLU A 51 11.88 23.36 8.83
C GLU A 51 13.06 23.52 7.87
N SER A 52 14.07 22.65 7.92
CA SER A 52 15.13 22.60 6.92
C SER A 52 14.69 21.97 5.58
N PHE A 53 13.52 21.31 5.57
CA PHE A 53 12.82 20.78 4.40
C PHE A 53 11.62 21.68 4.02
N LYS A 54 11.82 23.00 4.06
CA LYS A 54 10.91 23.91 3.36
C LYS A 54 11.12 23.76 1.86
N TYR A 55 10.25 23.01 1.21
CA TYR A 55 10.11 23.05 -0.25
C TYR A 55 9.99 24.53 -0.66
N ASP A 56 10.92 25.01 -1.48
CA ASP A 56 10.78 26.30 -2.13
C ASP A 56 9.67 26.18 -3.18
N TYR A 57 8.41 26.27 -2.74
CA TYR A 57 7.25 26.32 -3.62
C TYR A 57 7.24 27.58 -4.51
N SER A 58 8.17 28.52 -4.28
CA SER A 58 8.42 29.64 -5.18
C SER A 58 9.32 29.21 -6.34
N LEU A 59 8.87 28.23 -7.14
CA LEU A 59 9.31 28.15 -8.53
C LEU A 59 8.82 29.38 -9.25
N THR A 60 9.64 30.43 -9.20
CA THR A 60 9.49 31.61 -10.03
C THR A 60 9.48 31.15 -11.48
N GLN A 61 8.62 31.77 -12.30
CA GLN A 61 8.52 31.50 -13.74
C GLN A 61 9.90 31.54 -14.43
N GLU A 62 10.83 32.34 -13.90
CA GLU A 62 12.21 32.45 -14.36
C GLU A 62 13.07 31.21 -14.04
N LYS A 63 13.02 30.68 -12.80
CA LYS A 63 13.67 29.41 -12.44
C LYS A 63 13.14 28.25 -13.29
N LEU A 64 11.83 28.20 -13.52
CA LEU A 64 11.19 27.22 -14.41
C LEU A 64 11.74 27.32 -15.83
N LYS A 65 11.83 28.52 -16.40
CA LYS A 65 12.37 28.73 -17.76
C LYS A 65 13.82 28.29 -17.89
N ILE A 66 14.65 28.55 -16.88
CA ILE A 66 16.07 28.12 -16.86
C ILE A 66 16.15 26.59 -16.77
N LEU A 67 15.42 25.98 -15.85
CA LEU A 67 15.32 24.51 -15.71
C LEU A 67 14.82 23.84 -16.99
N MET A 68 13.81 24.43 -17.64
CA MET A 68 13.27 23.95 -18.91
C MET A 68 14.29 23.97 -20.04
N LYS A 69 15.24 24.92 -20.00
CA LYS A 69 16.29 25.07 -21.00
C LYS A 69 17.45 24.11 -20.76
N GLU A 70 17.83 23.89 -19.50
CA GLU A 70 18.96 23.05 -19.09
C GLU A 70 18.63 21.55 -19.07
N LYS A 71 17.41 21.16 -18.67
CA LYS A 71 16.99 19.76 -18.52
C LYS A 71 15.93 19.35 -19.54
N ARG A 72 16.23 19.54 -20.83
CA ARG A 72 15.28 19.28 -21.94
C ARG A 72 14.66 17.87 -21.91
N GLU A 73 15.46 16.85 -21.62
CA GLU A 73 15.00 15.45 -21.58
C GLU A 73 13.99 15.21 -20.46
N VAL A 74 14.25 15.77 -19.27
CA VAL A 74 13.35 15.65 -18.11
C VAL A 74 12.03 16.37 -18.37
N VAL A 75 12.09 17.55 -19.00
CA VAL A 75 10.91 18.34 -19.37
C VAL A 75 10.09 17.62 -20.43
N PHE A 76 10.76 17.02 -21.43
CA PHE A 76 10.09 16.19 -22.43
C PHE A 76 9.38 15.00 -21.76
N ALA A 77 10.06 14.27 -20.87
CA ALA A 77 9.47 13.15 -20.14
C ALA A 77 8.30 13.57 -19.24
N LEU A 78 8.40 14.72 -18.57
CA LEU A 78 7.30 15.28 -17.78
C LEU A 78 6.09 15.65 -18.66
N ASN A 79 6.31 16.33 -19.79
CA ASN A 79 5.24 16.67 -20.73
C ASN A 79 4.59 15.40 -21.29
N PHE A 80 5.38 14.39 -21.64
CA PHE A 80 4.88 13.10 -22.08
C PHE A 80 4.03 12.43 -21.00
N LEU A 81 4.50 12.39 -19.74
CA LEU A 81 3.74 11.84 -18.63
C LEU A 81 2.42 12.58 -18.39
N VAL A 82 2.43 13.91 -18.44
CA VAL A 82 1.22 14.74 -18.31
C VAL A 82 0.23 14.44 -19.45
N LEU A 83 0.70 14.39 -20.70
CA LEU A 83 -0.14 14.05 -21.85
C LEU A 83 -0.71 12.62 -21.73
N LEU A 84 0.07 11.66 -21.26
CA LEU A 84 -0.37 10.29 -21.03
C LEU A 84 -1.46 10.23 -19.97
N VAL A 85 -1.31 10.97 -18.86
CA VAL A 85 -2.33 11.06 -17.81
C VAL A 85 -3.59 11.74 -18.33
N MET A 86 -3.47 12.85 -19.07
CA MET A 86 -4.62 13.54 -19.68
C MET A 86 -5.39 12.63 -20.63
N PHE A 87 -4.68 11.94 -21.54
CA PHE A 87 -5.28 10.97 -22.46
C PHE A 87 -6.00 9.85 -21.70
N SER A 88 -5.39 9.36 -20.62
CA SER A 88 -5.96 8.30 -19.78
C SER A 88 -7.22 8.76 -19.04
N VAL A 89 -7.25 10.00 -18.54
CA VAL A 89 -8.44 10.60 -17.91
C VAL A 89 -9.57 10.80 -18.92
N ILE A 90 -9.26 11.31 -20.11
CA ILE A 90 -10.26 11.48 -21.19
C ILE A 90 -10.83 10.12 -21.57
N SER A 91 -9.97 9.11 -21.76
CA SER A 91 -10.39 7.74 -22.06
C SER A 91 -11.29 7.17 -20.95
N GLY A 92 -10.93 7.41 -19.68
CA GLY A 92 -11.74 7.05 -18.52
C GLY A 92 -13.13 7.67 -18.52
N LEU A 93 -13.21 8.99 -18.73
CA LEU A 93 -14.48 9.71 -18.82
C LEU A 93 -15.35 9.21 -19.99
N MET A 94 -14.74 8.84 -21.11
CA MET A 94 -15.46 8.23 -22.23
C MET A 94 -16.01 6.85 -21.87
N ILE A 95 -15.26 6.03 -21.13
CA ILE A 95 -15.73 4.74 -20.61
C ILE A 95 -16.88 4.95 -19.64
N ASP A 96 -16.75 5.86 -18.67
CA ASP A 96 -17.80 6.17 -17.69
C ASP A 96 -19.07 6.67 -18.38
N PHE A 97 -18.93 7.58 -19.35
CA PHE A 97 -20.04 8.06 -20.17
C PHE A 97 -20.73 6.89 -20.88
N TYR A 98 -19.97 6.03 -21.55
CA TYR A 98 -20.52 4.86 -22.21
C TYR A 98 -21.28 3.94 -21.24
N LEU A 99 -20.73 3.65 -20.06
CA LEU A 99 -21.33 2.79 -19.05
C LEU A 99 -22.63 3.39 -18.47
N VAL A 100 -22.65 4.69 -18.18
CA VAL A 100 -23.84 5.38 -17.66
C VAL A 100 -24.97 5.40 -18.70
N PHE A 101 -24.66 5.70 -19.96
CA PHE A 101 -25.67 5.76 -21.02
C PHE A 101 -26.17 4.37 -21.45
N ASN A 102 -25.35 3.33 -21.32
CA ASN A 102 -25.72 1.97 -21.70
C ASN A 102 -26.16 1.07 -20.54
N ARG A 103 -26.28 1.60 -19.31
CA ARG A 103 -26.65 0.86 -18.08
C ARG A 103 -27.92 0.00 -18.22
N ASN A 104 -28.88 0.41 -19.04
CA ASN A 104 -30.17 -0.28 -19.21
C ASN A 104 -30.16 -1.36 -20.32
N LYS A 105 -29.05 -1.54 -21.05
CA LYS A 105 -28.91 -2.63 -22.01
C LYS A 105 -28.54 -3.90 -21.25
N LYS A 106 -29.27 -5.01 -21.47
CA LYS A 106 -29.04 -6.33 -20.83
C LYS A 106 -27.62 -6.90 -21.02
N ASN A 107 -26.83 -6.32 -21.92
CA ASN A 107 -25.47 -6.73 -22.21
C ASN A 107 -24.50 -5.86 -21.41
N ALA A 108 -24.19 -6.27 -20.17
CA ALA A 108 -23.00 -5.75 -19.51
C ALA A 108 -21.79 -6.02 -20.42
N PRO A 109 -20.90 -5.04 -20.67
CA PRO A 109 -19.79 -5.21 -21.62
C PRO A 109 -18.78 -6.28 -21.18
N PHE A 110 -18.85 -6.72 -19.92
CA PHE A 110 -17.99 -7.75 -19.37
C PHE A 110 -18.83 -8.86 -18.76
N GLU A 111 -18.73 -10.06 -19.34
CA GLU A 111 -19.24 -11.28 -18.72
C GLU A 111 -18.40 -11.58 -17.47
N ILE A 112 -19.05 -11.54 -16.30
CA ILE A 112 -18.45 -11.81 -15.00
C ILE A 112 -17.98 -13.28 -14.99
N THR A 113 -16.71 -13.51 -15.28
CA THR A 113 -16.08 -14.81 -15.09
C THR A 113 -15.79 -14.99 -13.62
N LYS A 114 -16.83 -15.36 -12.88
CA LYS A 114 -16.69 -15.72 -11.47
C LYS A 114 -16.05 -17.09 -11.39
N GLU A 115 -14.71 -17.15 -11.33
CA GLU A 115 -14.08 -18.38 -10.86
C GLU A 115 -14.64 -18.68 -9.46
N ASN A 116 -15.20 -19.88 -9.26
CA ASN A 116 -15.71 -20.31 -7.98
C ASN A 116 -14.53 -20.53 -7.01
N LEU A 117 -14.10 -19.46 -6.35
CA LEU A 117 -13.09 -19.53 -5.30
C LEU A 117 -13.71 -20.16 -4.05
N GLU A 118 -13.31 -21.39 -3.73
CA GLU A 118 -13.64 -22.01 -2.45
C GLU A 118 -12.78 -21.39 -1.35
N VAL A 119 -13.35 -20.42 -0.63
CA VAL A 119 -12.70 -19.76 0.51
C VAL A 119 -13.09 -20.47 1.81
N THR A 120 -12.12 -21.16 2.42
CA THR A 120 -12.32 -21.93 3.66
C THR A 120 -11.78 -21.25 4.92
N TRP A 121 -10.74 -20.44 4.81
CA TRP A 121 -10.23 -19.64 5.93
C TRP A 121 -11.24 -18.55 6.33
N ASN A 122 -11.04 -18.04 7.54
CA ASN A 122 -11.95 -17.14 8.21
C ASN A 122 -11.21 -15.92 8.76
N VAL A 123 -11.96 -14.92 9.24
CA VAL A 123 -11.41 -13.64 9.73
C VAL A 123 -10.43 -13.85 10.89
N TRP A 124 -10.59 -14.92 11.68
CA TRP A 124 -9.69 -15.22 12.78
C TRP A 124 -8.29 -15.63 12.30
N ASP A 125 -8.19 -16.30 11.16
CA ASP A 125 -6.89 -16.64 10.57
C ASP A 125 -6.18 -15.38 10.08
N VAL A 126 -6.94 -14.39 9.60
CA VAL A 126 -6.41 -13.08 9.25
C VAL A 126 -5.87 -12.34 10.48
N CYS A 127 -6.60 -12.37 11.60
CA CYS A 127 -6.12 -11.82 12.86
C CYS A 127 -4.82 -12.50 13.33
N LYS A 128 -4.71 -13.83 13.19
CA LYS A 128 -3.51 -14.58 13.55
C LYS A 128 -2.30 -14.16 12.72
N VAL A 129 -2.46 -14.07 11.40
CA VAL A 129 -1.40 -13.61 10.49
C VAL A 129 -1.00 -12.17 10.82
N ALA A 130 -1.96 -11.28 11.08
CA ALA A 130 -1.68 -9.90 11.46
C ALA A 130 -0.92 -9.80 12.79
N VAL A 131 -1.28 -10.62 13.79
CA VAL A 131 -0.56 -10.68 15.08
C VAL A 131 0.88 -11.18 14.88
N LEU A 132 1.09 -12.20 14.04
CA LEU A 132 2.42 -12.68 13.70
C LEU A 132 3.24 -11.63 12.96
N PHE A 133 2.64 -10.93 11.99
CA PHE A 133 3.28 -9.83 11.27
C PHE A 133 3.78 -8.75 12.22
N VAL A 134 2.93 -8.27 13.14
CA VAL A 134 3.31 -7.28 14.15
C VAL A 134 4.39 -7.82 15.08
N PHE A 135 4.27 -9.07 15.54
CA PHE A 135 5.27 -9.70 16.41
C PHE A 135 6.64 -9.76 15.76
N PHE A 136 6.74 -10.26 14.53
CA PHE A 136 8.02 -10.31 13.82
C PHE A 136 8.56 -8.92 13.50
N GLY A 137 7.70 -7.91 13.33
CA GLY A 137 8.11 -6.50 13.26
C GLY A 137 8.86 -6.05 14.52
N TYR A 138 8.32 -6.36 15.72
CA TYR A 138 9.02 -6.07 16.98
C TYR A 138 10.32 -6.86 17.12
N ILE A 139 10.31 -8.16 16.79
CA ILE A 139 11.53 -8.99 16.87
C ILE A 139 12.63 -8.43 15.97
N LEU A 140 12.28 -8.00 14.76
CA LEU A 140 13.23 -7.42 13.81
C LEU A 140 13.86 -6.15 14.39
N VAL A 141 13.05 -5.20 14.84
CA VAL A 141 13.54 -3.94 15.45
C VAL A 141 14.41 -4.20 16.69
N LEU A 142 14.01 -5.12 17.58
CA LEU A 142 14.78 -5.47 18.77
C LEU A 142 16.11 -6.15 18.41
N SER A 143 16.11 -7.05 17.43
CA SER A 143 17.31 -7.73 16.97
C SER A 143 18.31 -6.75 16.36
N GLU A 144 17.84 -5.80 15.56
CA GLU A 144 18.66 -4.73 14.99
C GLU A 144 19.22 -3.82 16.07
N SER A 145 18.40 -3.40 17.04
CA SER A 145 18.88 -2.59 18.15
C SER A 145 19.93 -3.31 18.98
N GLY A 146 19.81 -4.63 19.15
CA GLY A 146 20.84 -5.45 19.82
C GLY A 146 22.12 -5.52 19.01
N LEU A 147 22.01 -5.76 17.70
CA LEU A 147 23.16 -5.79 16.78
C LEU A 147 23.88 -4.44 16.69
N ASP A 148 23.15 -3.32 16.63
CA ASP A 148 23.72 -1.98 16.63
C ASP A 148 24.55 -1.70 17.89
N ASN A 149 24.10 -2.22 19.05
CA ASN A 149 24.81 -2.07 20.32
C ASN A 149 26.08 -2.94 20.40
N ILE A 150 26.05 -4.13 19.82
CA ILE A 150 27.20 -5.07 19.83
C ILE A 150 28.21 -4.72 18.72
N PHE A 151 27.73 -4.32 17.55
CA PHE A 151 28.51 -4.05 16.34
C PHE A 151 28.16 -2.66 15.75
N PRO A 152 28.61 -1.55 16.36
CA PRO A 152 28.27 -0.21 15.85
C PRO A 152 28.72 0.06 14.41
N ALA A 153 29.76 -0.64 13.94
CA ALA A 153 30.33 -0.49 12.61
C ALA A 153 29.42 -0.97 11.47
N ILE A 154 28.42 -1.83 11.75
CA ILE A 154 27.49 -2.34 10.73
C ILE A 154 26.18 -1.52 10.65
N LYS A 155 26.05 -0.48 11.46
CA LYS A 155 24.83 0.33 11.54
C LYS A 155 24.52 0.97 10.18
N THR A 156 23.36 0.64 9.63
CA THR A 156 22.90 1.14 8.33
C THR A 156 22.10 2.45 8.47
N LYS A 157 21.90 3.14 7.34
CA LYS A 157 21.03 4.33 7.30
C LYS A 157 19.58 3.92 7.58
N GLU A 158 18.83 4.80 8.26
CA GLU A 158 17.47 4.52 8.71
C GLU A 158 16.51 4.10 7.59
N HIS A 159 16.52 4.81 6.46
CA HIS A 159 15.65 4.49 5.31
C HIS A 159 16.05 3.19 4.60
N VAL A 160 17.34 2.82 4.63
CA VAL A 160 17.81 1.52 4.12
C VAL A 160 17.25 0.40 4.97
N ARG A 161 17.38 0.54 6.29
CA ARG A 161 16.86 -0.41 7.27
C ARG A 161 15.35 -0.55 7.14
N MET A 162 14.62 0.57 7.04
CA MET A 162 13.17 0.57 6.83
C MET A 162 12.75 -0.23 5.60
N MET A 163 13.41 -0.02 4.45
CA MET A 163 13.06 -0.74 3.21
C MET A 163 13.34 -2.24 3.31
N VAL A 164 14.49 -2.63 3.87
CA VAL A 164 14.84 -4.04 4.08
C VAL A 164 13.84 -4.68 5.04
N ASN A 165 13.48 -3.99 6.12
CA ASN A 165 12.54 -4.49 7.11
C ASN A 165 11.14 -4.67 6.52
N SER A 166 10.64 -3.70 5.78
CA SER A 166 9.37 -3.84 5.05
C SER A 166 9.39 -5.04 4.12
N SER A 167 10.49 -5.25 3.38
CA SER A 167 10.61 -6.40 2.47
C SER A 167 10.60 -7.75 3.21
N VAL A 168 11.32 -7.84 4.33
CA VAL A 168 11.33 -9.06 5.16
C VAL A 168 9.95 -9.33 5.74
N LEU A 169 9.26 -8.30 6.24
CA LEU A 169 7.94 -8.44 6.83
C LEU A 169 6.88 -8.83 5.79
N ASP A 170 6.93 -8.27 4.58
CA ASP A 170 6.03 -8.64 3.49
C ASP A 170 6.23 -10.10 3.08
N ILE A 171 7.49 -10.55 2.94
CA ILE A 171 7.79 -11.96 2.66
C ILE A 171 7.24 -12.86 3.76
N LEU A 172 7.44 -12.50 5.03
CA LEU A 172 6.90 -13.25 6.16
C LEU A 172 5.36 -13.29 6.16
N ALA A 173 4.71 -12.17 5.83
CA ALA A 173 3.26 -12.10 5.70
C ALA A 173 2.76 -13.11 4.67
N ILE A 174 3.40 -13.15 3.49
CA ILE A 174 3.06 -14.11 2.43
C ILE A 174 3.32 -15.55 2.87
N VAL A 175 4.44 -15.83 3.53
CA VAL A 175 4.72 -17.16 4.07
C VAL A 175 3.62 -17.59 5.04
N PHE A 176 3.16 -16.72 5.95
CA PHE A 176 2.09 -17.06 6.88
C PHE A 176 0.74 -17.24 6.17
N VAL A 177 0.39 -16.39 5.20
CA VAL A 177 -0.83 -16.57 4.39
C VAL A 177 -0.78 -17.92 3.67
N LEU A 178 0.33 -18.26 3.01
CA LEU A 178 0.47 -19.52 2.28
C LEU A 178 0.45 -20.72 3.23
N TYR A 179 1.06 -20.62 4.40
CA TYR A 179 1.00 -21.65 5.44
C TYR A 179 -0.45 -21.91 5.87
N VAL A 180 -1.23 -20.88 6.18
CA VAL A 180 -2.65 -21.03 6.53
C VAL A 180 -3.42 -21.70 5.38
N VAL A 181 -3.29 -21.16 4.15
CA VAL A 181 -4.09 -21.63 3.00
C VAL A 181 -3.74 -23.06 2.60
N VAL A 182 -2.45 -23.37 2.49
CA VAL A 182 -1.97 -24.66 1.96
C VAL A 182 -1.86 -25.70 3.06
N SER A 183 -1.23 -25.37 4.19
CA SER A 183 -0.93 -26.35 5.24
C SER A 183 -2.10 -26.57 6.19
N GLU A 184 -2.78 -25.51 6.65
CA GLU A 184 -3.90 -25.69 7.60
C GLU A 184 -5.20 -26.11 6.90
N TYR A 185 -5.48 -25.55 5.72
CA TYR A 185 -6.74 -25.80 5.00
C TYR A 185 -6.62 -26.75 3.81
N GLY A 186 -5.42 -27.19 3.43
CA GLY A 186 -5.21 -28.10 2.30
C GLY A 186 -5.66 -27.52 0.95
N LYS A 187 -5.77 -26.18 0.83
CA LYS A 187 -6.22 -25.51 -0.39
C LYS A 187 -5.05 -25.18 -1.31
N LYS A 188 -5.34 -25.02 -2.60
CA LYS A 188 -4.34 -24.66 -3.61
C LYS A 188 -4.19 -23.13 -3.61
N ILE A 189 -3.02 -22.63 -4.00
CA ILE A 189 -2.76 -21.19 -4.13
C ILE A 189 -3.75 -20.49 -5.08
N LYS A 190 -4.30 -21.21 -6.06
CA LYS A 190 -5.36 -20.69 -6.94
C LYS A 190 -6.60 -20.22 -6.19
N ASN A 191 -6.87 -20.74 -4.98
CA ASN A 191 -8.00 -20.31 -4.16
C ASN A 191 -7.83 -18.89 -3.62
N LEU A 192 -6.60 -18.34 -3.60
CA LEU A 192 -6.34 -16.92 -3.36
C LEU A 192 -6.66 -16.05 -4.59
N GLY A 193 -6.95 -16.65 -5.75
CA GLY A 193 -7.03 -15.96 -7.04
C GLY A 193 -5.68 -15.87 -7.76
N LEU A 194 -4.63 -16.55 -7.26
CA LEU A 194 -3.37 -16.74 -7.99
C LEU A 194 -3.56 -17.76 -9.11
N SER A 195 -4.13 -17.32 -10.23
CA SER A 195 -4.30 -18.11 -11.43
C SER A 195 -3.89 -17.31 -12.66
N VAL A 196 -3.21 -17.96 -13.59
CA VAL A 196 -2.87 -17.43 -14.92
C VAL A 196 -3.93 -17.78 -15.97
N SER A 197 -5.02 -18.44 -15.57
CA SER A 197 -6.21 -18.60 -16.41
C SER A 197 -6.70 -17.22 -16.84
N SER A 198 -6.98 -17.06 -18.14
CA SER A 198 -7.50 -15.81 -18.69
C SER A 198 -6.62 -14.57 -18.39
N PHE A 199 -5.30 -14.75 -18.25
CA PHE A 199 -4.33 -13.70 -17.89
C PHE A 199 -4.54 -12.38 -18.67
N PHE A 200 -4.55 -12.45 -20.01
CA PHE A 200 -4.74 -11.26 -20.86
C PHE A 200 -6.13 -10.63 -20.70
N LYS A 201 -7.18 -11.43 -20.51
CA LYS A 201 -8.53 -10.91 -20.23
C LYS A 201 -8.57 -10.17 -18.90
N ASN A 202 -7.94 -10.72 -17.85
CA ASN A 202 -7.85 -10.08 -16.53
C ASN A 202 -7.02 -8.80 -16.57
N ILE A 203 -5.94 -8.76 -17.36
CA ILE A 203 -5.21 -7.50 -17.64
C ILE A 203 -6.16 -6.48 -18.27
N PHE A 204 -6.87 -6.85 -19.34
CA PHE A 204 -7.74 -5.93 -20.06
C PHE A 204 -8.87 -5.36 -19.18
N ILE A 205 -9.50 -6.22 -18.35
CA ILE A 205 -10.51 -5.81 -17.38
C ILE A 205 -9.89 -4.85 -16.35
N GLY A 206 -8.69 -5.17 -15.84
CA GLY A 206 -7.97 -4.32 -14.90
C GLY A 206 -7.66 -2.94 -15.49
N LEU A 207 -7.10 -2.89 -16.69
CA LEU A 207 -6.76 -1.64 -17.39
C LEU A 207 -8.01 -0.79 -17.66
N SER A 208 -9.09 -1.41 -18.14
CA SER A 208 -10.36 -0.72 -18.40
C SER A 208 -10.97 -0.16 -17.11
N GLY A 209 -10.96 -0.94 -16.04
CA GLY A 209 -11.41 -0.49 -14.71
C GLY A 209 -10.54 0.63 -14.14
N TYR A 210 -9.23 0.57 -14.34
CA TYR A 210 -8.31 1.63 -13.90
C TYR A 210 -8.51 2.93 -14.67
N LEU A 211 -8.65 2.87 -16.00
CA LEU A 211 -8.97 4.05 -16.81
C LEU A 211 -10.27 4.69 -16.35
N ALA A 212 -11.34 3.90 -16.14
CA ALA A 212 -12.62 4.40 -15.63
C ALA A 212 -12.51 5.03 -14.22
N ALA A 213 -11.70 4.45 -13.32
CA ALA A 213 -11.53 4.99 -11.97
C ALA A 213 -10.57 6.19 -11.89
N LEU A 214 -9.69 6.39 -12.88
CA LEU A 214 -8.63 7.38 -12.84
C LEU A 214 -9.13 8.83 -12.66
N PRO A 215 -10.22 9.29 -13.33
CA PRO A 215 -10.80 10.61 -13.07
C PRO A 215 -11.22 10.81 -11.61
N ALA A 216 -11.81 9.80 -10.97
CA ALA A 216 -12.22 9.87 -9.58
C ALA A 216 -11.01 9.89 -8.62
N ILE A 217 -9.98 9.07 -8.90
CA ILE A 217 -8.74 9.06 -8.12
C ILE A 217 -8.07 10.43 -8.18
N LEU A 218 -7.82 10.96 -9.38
CA LEU A 218 -7.16 12.26 -9.55
C LEU A 218 -8.02 13.42 -9.06
N GLY A 219 -9.33 13.41 -9.34
CA GLY A 219 -10.26 14.42 -8.85
C GLY A 219 -10.29 14.48 -7.33
N SER A 220 -10.28 13.33 -6.66
CA SER A 220 -10.22 13.28 -5.19
C SER A 220 -8.89 13.79 -4.63
N LEU A 221 -7.77 13.47 -5.27
CA LEU A 221 -6.45 13.99 -4.89
C LEU A 221 -6.41 15.52 -5.00
N LEU A 222 -6.86 16.06 -6.14
CA LEU A 222 -6.92 17.50 -6.37
C LEU A 222 -7.82 18.21 -5.35
N LEU A 223 -8.98 17.61 -5.04
CA LEU A 223 -9.91 18.13 -4.03
C LEU A 223 -9.26 18.14 -2.64
N VAL A 224 -8.61 17.05 -2.22
CA VAL A 224 -7.96 16.98 -0.90
C VAL A 224 -6.80 17.95 -0.80
N VAL A 225 -5.97 18.08 -1.84
CA VAL A 225 -4.89 19.09 -1.89
C VAL A 225 -5.43 20.51 -1.84
N TRP A 226 -6.55 20.79 -2.54
CA TRP A 226 -7.21 22.09 -2.47
C TRP A 226 -7.74 22.38 -1.07
N ILE A 227 -8.41 21.43 -0.43
CA ILE A 227 -8.87 21.55 0.96
C ILE A 227 -7.69 21.79 1.91
N ALA A 228 -6.60 21.03 1.77
CA ALA A 228 -5.39 21.19 2.57
C ALA A 228 -4.81 22.61 2.45
N LYS A 229 -4.76 23.17 1.24
CA LYS A 229 -4.36 24.56 1.02
C LYS A 229 -5.32 25.55 1.69
N LEU A 230 -6.64 25.34 1.62
CA LEU A 230 -7.61 26.22 2.25
C LEU A 230 -7.45 26.28 3.78
N VAL A 231 -7.07 25.16 4.40
CA VAL A 231 -6.85 25.08 5.85
C VAL A 231 -5.39 25.31 6.27
N ASN A 232 -4.52 25.70 5.34
CA ASN A 232 -3.07 25.85 5.54
C ASN A 232 -2.41 24.61 6.18
N TYR A 233 -2.86 23.42 5.78
CA TYR A 233 -2.27 22.17 6.20
C TYR A 233 -1.11 21.79 5.28
N GLU A 234 0.08 21.71 5.86
CA GLU A 234 1.29 21.22 5.19
C GLU A 234 1.48 19.75 5.54
N PRO A 235 1.33 18.82 4.58
CA PRO A 235 1.54 17.40 4.85
C PRO A 235 3.03 17.13 5.13
N PRO A 236 3.34 16.25 6.09
CA PRO A 236 4.72 15.81 6.30
C PRO A 236 5.23 15.06 5.07
N VAL A 237 6.55 15.12 4.86
CA VAL A 237 7.20 14.38 3.78
C VAL A 237 7.18 12.89 4.08
N GLU A 238 6.63 12.11 3.18
CA GLU A 238 6.57 10.66 3.33
C GLU A 238 8.00 10.05 3.40
N PRO A 239 8.27 9.13 4.33
CA PRO A 239 9.59 8.50 4.47
C PRO A 239 10.09 7.84 3.16
N VAL A 240 9.18 7.25 2.39
CA VAL A 240 9.48 6.65 1.09
C VAL A 240 9.89 7.72 0.07
N LEU A 241 9.21 8.87 0.05
CA LEU A 241 9.59 9.99 -0.81
C LEU A 241 10.99 10.50 -0.45
N LYS A 242 11.26 10.68 0.85
CA LYS A 242 12.57 11.09 1.36
C LYS A 242 13.69 10.12 0.95
N LEU A 243 13.44 8.82 1.02
CA LEU A 243 14.37 7.78 0.54
C LEU A 243 14.75 8.02 -0.93
N PHE A 244 13.76 8.21 -1.80
CA PHE A 244 14.04 8.40 -3.23
C PHE A 244 14.72 9.73 -3.52
N LEU A 245 14.45 10.79 -2.78
CA LEU A 245 15.07 12.10 -2.97
C LEU A 245 16.53 12.15 -2.46
N GLU A 246 16.80 11.61 -1.27
CA GLU A 246 18.10 11.75 -0.59
C GLU A 246 19.11 10.66 -0.92
N GLU A 247 18.67 9.44 -1.22
CA GLU A 247 19.60 8.34 -1.44
C GLU A 247 20.34 8.50 -2.79
N LYS A 248 21.63 8.14 -2.77
CA LYS A 248 22.57 8.23 -3.88
C LYS A 248 23.03 6.85 -4.37
N ASN A 249 22.89 5.81 -3.55
CA ASN A 249 23.24 4.45 -3.96
C ASN A 249 22.23 3.93 -5.00
N VAL A 250 22.68 3.82 -6.26
CA VAL A 250 21.85 3.42 -7.40
C VAL A 250 21.27 2.01 -7.23
N ILE A 251 22.03 1.06 -6.69
CA ILE A 251 21.57 -0.32 -6.49
C ILE A 251 20.41 -0.32 -5.49
N PHE A 252 20.54 0.42 -4.40
CA PHE A 252 19.50 0.50 -3.38
C PHE A 252 18.26 1.26 -3.88
N ILE A 253 18.43 2.33 -4.66
CA ILE A 253 17.31 3.05 -5.30
C ILE A 253 16.58 2.10 -6.26
N PHE A 254 17.30 1.34 -7.07
CA PHE A 254 16.72 0.37 -8.00
C PHE A 254 15.93 -0.71 -7.25
N TYR A 255 16.53 -1.30 -6.21
CA TYR A 255 15.86 -2.26 -5.34
C TYR A 255 14.58 -1.66 -4.72
N SER A 256 14.67 -0.45 -4.16
CA SER A 256 13.52 0.24 -3.55
C SER A 256 12.43 0.53 -4.58
N ALA A 257 12.80 0.91 -5.80
CA ALA A 257 11.85 1.16 -6.88
C ALA A 257 11.12 -0.14 -7.25
N VAL A 258 11.86 -1.24 -7.47
CA VAL A 258 11.28 -2.56 -7.76
C VAL A 258 10.38 -3.04 -6.62
N PHE A 259 10.79 -2.80 -5.37
CA PHE A 259 9.98 -3.16 -4.22
C PHE A 259 8.66 -2.40 -4.19
N VAL A 260 8.70 -1.06 -4.24
CA VAL A 260 7.51 -0.20 -4.16
C VAL A 260 6.58 -0.36 -5.37
N THR A 261 7.11 -0.64 -6.56
CA THR A 261 6.29 -0.73 -7.77
C THR A 261 5.84 -2.14 -8.12
N ILE A 262 6.52 -3.20 -7.64
CA ILE A 262 6.22 -4.59 -8.04
C ILE A 262 6.03 -5.49 -6.82
N LEU A 263 7.05 -5.66 -5.98
CA LEU A 263 7.03 -6.68 -4.93
C LEU A 263 6.01 -6.35 -3.83
N GLY A 264 5.97 -5.11 -3.36
CA GLY A 264 4.99 -4.61 -2.40
C GLY A 264 3.56 -4.80 -2.91
N PRO A 265 3.19 -4.26 -4.09
CA PRO A 265 1.87 -4.49 -4.69
C PRO A 265 1.47 -5.96 -4.78
N ILE A 266 2.38 -6.86 -5.17
CA ILE A 266 2.07 -8.31 -5.19
C ILE A 266 1.76 -8.83 -3.79
N CYS A 267 2.58 -8.49 -2.80
CA CYS A 267 2.39 -8.96 -1.42
C CYS A 267 1.10 -8.41 -0.83
N GLU A 268 0.86 -7.12 -1.01
CA GLU A 268 -0.34 -6.42 -0.56
C GLU A 268 -1.60 -7.00 -1.20
N GLU A 269 -1.63 -7.25 -2.52
CA GLU A 269 -2.82 -7.84 -3.16
C GLU A 269 -3.10 -9.27 -2.68
N ILE A 270 -2.07 -10.10 -2.46
CA ILE A 270 -2.25 -11.44 -1.90
C ILE A 270 -2.88 -11.36 -0.49
N PHE A 271 -2.38 -10.46 0.35
CA PHE A 271 -2.90 -10.30 1.71
C PHE A 271 -4.29 -9.65 1.74
N PHE A 272 -4.47 -8.48 1.11
CA PHE A 272 -5.70 -7.71 1.20
C PHE A 272 -6.84 -8.32 0.39
N ARG A 273 -6.59 -8.78 -0.85
CA ARG A 273 -7.64 -9.27 -1.76
C ARG A 273 -7.78 -10.77 -1.63
N GLY A 274 -6.67 -11.48 -1.79
CA GLY A 274 -6.63 -12.94 -1.75
C GLY A 274 -7.05 -13.48 -0.39
N PHE A 275 -6.59 -12.87 0.71
CA PHE A 275 -6.77 -13.43 2.05
C PHE A 275 -7.84 -12.70 2.88
N LEU A 276 -7.65 -11.41 3.19
CA LEU A 276 -8.52 -10.61 4.05
C LEU A 276 -9.91 -10.39 3.43
N PHE A 277 -9.99 -9.82 2.22
CA PHE A 277 -11.25 -9.57 1.53
C PHE A 277 -12.05 -10.85 1.33
N ALA A 278 -11.41 -11.91 0.85
CA ALA A 278 -12.02 -13.22 0.67
C ALA A 278 -12.70 -13.73 1.96
N SER A 279 -12.02 -13.58 3.11
CA SER A 279 -12.56 -14.00 4.41
C SER A 279 -13.74 -13.13 4.89
N LEU A 280 -13.68 -11.80 4.70
CA LEU A 280 -14.74 -10.88 5.10
C LEU A 280 -15.97 -11.01 4.20
N ARG A 281 -15.77 -11.13 2.88
CA ARG A 281 -16.84 -11.29 1.89
C ARG A 281 -17.77 -12.46 2.23
N LYS A 282 -17.22 -13.58 2.72
CA LYS A 282 -18.00 -14.73 3.20
C LYS A 282 -18.90 -14.41 4.40
N ARG A 283 -18.46 -13.50 5.28
CA ARG A 283 -19.16 -13.16 6.53
C ARG A 283 -20.19 -12.04 6.37
N MET A 284 -19.93 -11.05 5.51
CA MET A 284 -20.72 -9.81 5.46
C MET A 284 -21.14 -9.36 4.05
N GLY A 285 -20.83 -10.17 3.02
CA GLY A 285 -21.14 -9.85 1.63
C GLY A 285 -20.10 -8.94 0.97
N SER A 286 -20.17 -8.86 -0.36
CA SER A 286 -19.16 -8.19 -1.20
C SER A 286 -19.02 -6.69 -0.89
N VAL A 287 -20.12 -5.92 -0.91
CA VAL A 287 -20.07 -4.45 -0.77
C VAL A 287 -19.40 -4.02 0.55
N ARG A 288 -19.80 -4.62 1.68
CA ARG A 288 -19.22 -4.28 2.99
C ARG A 288 -17.75 -4.70 3.07
N ALA A 289 -17.40 -5.87 2.53
CA ALA A 289 -16.03 -6.33 2.49
C ALA A 289 -15.15 -5.39 1.66
N ILE A 290 -15.59 -4.98 0.47
CA ILE A 290 -14.88 -4.01 -0.39
C ILE A 290 -14.58 -2.73 0.39
N LEU A 291 -15.60 -2.12 1.01
CA LEU A 291 -15.43 -0.85 1.72
C LEU A 291 -14.48 -0.98 2.91
N ILE A 292 -14.64 -2.03 3.73
CA ILE A 292 -13.82 -2.23 4.94
C ILE A 292 -12.38 -2.54 4.59
N THR A 293 -12.11 -3.44 3.63
CA THR A 293 -10.73 -3.75 3.26
C THR A 293 -10.03 -2.58 2.59
N SER A 294 -10.76 -1.78 1.82
CA SER A 294 -10.21 -0.58 1.17
C SER A 294 -9.88 0.51 2.20
N ALA A 295 -10.71 0.67 3.22
CA ALA A 295 -10.44 1.58 4.34
C ALA A 295 -9.20 1.12 5.12
N PHE A 296 -9.09 -0.17 5.47
CA PHE A 296 -7.89 -0.70 6.15
C PHE A 296 -6.63 -0.56 5.31
N PHE A 297 -6.72 -0.86 4.01
CA PHE A 297 -5.63 -0.66 3.06
C PHE A 297 -5.13 0.78 3.08
N SER A 298 -6.04 1.75 2.97
CA SER A 298 -5.70 3.17 2.99
C SER A 298 -5.13 3.65 4.34
N LEU A 299 -5.70 3.20 5.47
CA LEU A 299 -5.21 3.57 6.80
C LEU A 299 -3.76 3.15 7.04
N LEU A 300 -3.34 2.01 6.51
CA LEU A 300 -1.98 1.47 6.68
C LEU A 300 -0.92 2.24 5.90
N HIS A 301 -1.32 3.09 4.95
CA HIS A 301 -0.39 3.98 4.24
C HIS A 301 -0.01 5.22 5.05
N THR A 302 -0.70 5.49 6.17
CA THR A 302 -0.40 6.59 7.11
C THR A 302 -0.33 8.01 6.50
N ASN A 303 -0.84 8.19 5.28
CA ASN A 303 -0.83 9.46 4.55
C ASN A 303 -2.24 10.10 4.58
N MET A 304 -2.38 11.22 5.30
CA MET A 304 -3.67 11.91 5.41
C MET A 304 -4.18 12.46 4.07
N ILE A 305 -3.30 13.00 3.21
CA ILE A 305 -3.67 13.51 1.89
C ILE A 305 -4.01 12.35 0.94
N GLY A 306 -3.27 11.25 1.07
CA GLY A 306 -3.44 10.03 0.30
C GLY A 306 -4.68 9.22 0.70
N PHE A 307 -5.25 9.45 1.89
CA PHE A 307 -6.28 8.56 2.43
C PHE A 307 -7.47 8.32 1.47
N ILE A 308 -8.06 9.40 0.94
CA ILE A 308 -9.20 9.28 0.02
C ILE A 308 -8.80 8.68 -1.34
N PRO A 309 -7.79 9.18 -2.07
CA PRO A 309 -7.42 8.59 -3.35
C PRO A 309 -6.95 7.13 -3.23
N ILE A 310 -6.21 6.78 -2.16
CA ILE A 310 -5.79 5.39 -1.89
C ILE A 310 -6.99 4.51 -1.54
N MET A 311 -8.00 5.03 -0.81
CA MET A 311 -9.23 4.29 -0.55
C MET A 311 -10.01 4.02 -1.84
N ILE A 312 -10.12 4.99 -2.74
CA ILE A 312 -10.78 4.81 -4.05
C ILE A 312 -10.04 3.76 -4.89
N LEU A 313 -8.70 3.82 -4.95
CA LEU A 313 -7.90 2.77 -5.56
C LEU A 313 -8.16 1.42 -4.88
N GLY A 314 -8.21 1.40 -3.55
CA GLY A 314 -8.50 0.21 -2.75
C GLY A 314 -9.82 -0.46 -3.15
N VAL A 315 -10.87 0.37 -3.32
CA VAL A 315 -12.22 -0.06 -3.75
C VAL A 315 -12.17 -0.63 -5.15
N LEU A 316 -11.48 0.02 -6.09
CA LEU A 316 -11.29 -0.49 -7.44
C LEU A 316 -10.62 -1.87 -7.42
N LEU A 317 -9.51 -2.02 -6.70
CA LEU A 317 -8.75 -3.27 -6.65
C LEU A 317 -9.59 -4.41 -6.04
N ALA A 318 -10.32 -4.15 -4.96
CA ALA A 318 -11.22 -5.14 -4.37
C ALA A 318 -12.41 -5.48 -5.29
N TYR A 319 -12.96 -4.50 -6.01
CA TYR A 319 -14.00 -4.71 -7.00
C TYR A 319 -13.51 -5.56 -8.18
N LEU A 320 -12.33 -5.25 -8.73
CA LEU A 320 -11.69 -6.04 -9.80
C LEU A 320 -11.50 -7.49 -9.38
N TYR A 321 -11.03 -7.72 -8.15
CA TYR A 321 -10.91 -9.07 -7.60
C TYR A 321 -12.27 -9.77 -7.46
N GLU A 322 -13.30 -9.09 -6.95
CA GLU A 322 -14.64 -9.67 -6.79
C GLU A 322 -15.27 -10.11 -8.11
N VAL A 323 -15.08 -9.33 -9.19
CA VAL A 323 -15.69 -9.63 -10.50
C VAL A 323 -14.89 -10.63 -11.33
N THR A 324 -13.58 -10.69 -11.15
CA THR A 324 -12.69 -11.60 -11.92
C THR A 324 -12.34 -12.89 -11.19
N GLY A 325 -12.38 -12.90 -9.85
CA GLY A 325 -11.82 -13.97 -9.03
C GLY A 325 -10.30 -14.14 -9.19
N SER A 326 -9.61 -13.20 -9.82
CA SER A 326 -8.18 -13.28 -10.13
C SER A 326 -7.43 -12.11 -9.48
N LEU A 327 -6.24 -12.40 -8.94
CA LEU A 327 -5.32 -11.37 -8.45
C LEU A 327 -4.58 -10.66 -9.59
N VAL A 328 -4.62 -11.17 -10.82
CA VAL A 328 -3.94 -10.53 -11.96
C VAL A 328 -4.44 -9.11 -12.19
N SER A 329 -5.77 -8.91 -12.20
CA SER A 329 -6.37 -7.58 -12.43
C SER A 329 -5.95 -6.56 -11.38
N PRO A 330 -6.13 -6.80 -10.06
CA PRO A 330 -5.69 -5.83 -9.06
C PRO A 330 -4.16 -5.68 -9.00
N ILE A 331 -3.37 -6.75 -9.12
CA ILE A 331 -1.90 -6.64 -9.10
C ILE A 331 -1.41 -5.71 -10.21
N ILE A 332 -1.87 -5.91 -11.44
CA ILE A 332 -1.42 -5.11 -12.58
C ILE A 332 -1.83 -3.64 -12.44
N VAL A 333 -3.06 -3.38 -12.00
CA VAL A 333 -3.53 -2.02 -11.75
C VAL A 333 -2.70 -1.33 -10.66
N HIS A 334 -2.41 -2.05 -9.58
CA HIS A 334 -1.62 -1.52 -8.47
C HIS A 334 -0.16 -1.25 -8.90
N ILE A 335 0.47 -2.16 -9.64
CA ILE A 335 1.80 -1.97 -10.23
C ILE A 335 1.83 -0.74 -11.14
N ILE A 336 0.85 -0.59 -12.03
CA ILE A 336 0.77 0.55 -12.95
C ILE A 336 0.61 1.86 -12.18
N HIS A 337 -0.26 1.88 -11.17
CA HIS A 337 -0.47 3.05 -10.33
C HIS A 337 0.84 3.46 -9.63
N ASN A 338 1.48 2.54 -8.93
CA ASN A 338 2.72 2.82 -8.20
C ASN A 338 3.87 3.18 -9.16
N THR A 339 3.95 2.55 -10.34
CA THR A 339 4.94 2.89 -11.37
C THR A 339 4.75 4.31 -11.88
N GLY A 340 3.51 4.74 -12.13
CA GLY A 340 3.21 6.12 -12.55
C GLY A 340 3.61 7.15 -11.47
N MET A 341 3.29 6.85 -10.20
CA MET A 341 3.69 7.68 -9.07
C MET A 341 5.22 7.73 -8.90
N MET A 342 5.90 6.59 -9.07
CA MET A 342 7.35 6.49 -9.00
C MET A 342 8.04 7.26 -10.13
N ALA A 343 7.53 7.16 -11.35
CA ALA A 343 8.02 7.92 -12.49
C ALA A 343 7.90 9.43 -12.25
N PHE A 344 6.78 9.88 -11.68
CA PHE A 344 6.59 11.27 -11.28
C PHE A 344 7.63 11.70 -10.23
N ILE A 345 7.87 10.90 -9.18
CA ILE A 345 8.86 11.18 -8.14
C ILE A 345 10.28 11.32 -8.73
N PHE A 346 10.69 10.40 -9.62
CA PHE A 346 12.02 10.48 -10.24
C PHE A 346 12.17 11.71 -11.14
N LEU A 347 11.13 12.11 -11.87
CA LEU A 347 11.16 13.35 -12.65
C LEU A 347 11.28 14.58 -11.74
N LEU A 348 10.58 14.62 -10.59
CA LEU A 348 10.75 15.69 -9.61
C LEU A 348 12.16 15.75 -9.02
N LYS A 349 12.74 14.58 -8.68
CA LYS A 349 14.12 14.47 -8.21
C LYS A 349 15.10 15.05 -9.22
N GLU A 350 14.94 14.69 -10.49
CA GLU A 350 15.79 15.21 -11.54
C GLU A 350 15.62 16.72 -11.72
N MET A 351 14.42 17.27 -11.60
CA MET A 351 14.25 18.72 -11.67
C MET A 351 14.80 19.48 -10.46
N LYS A 352 15.30 18.80 -9.41
CA LYS A 352 15.66 19.41 -8.12
C LYS A 352 14.52 20.26 -7.54
N ILE A 353 13.28 19.85 -7.82
CA ILE A 353 12.08 20.46 -7.24
C ILE A 353 11.79 19.66 -5.98
N TYR A 354 12.60 19.87 -4.94
CA TYR A 354 12.37 19.34 -3.61
C TYR A 354 13.01 20.15 -2.50
#